data_AF-U6SKX1-F1
#
_entry.id   AF-U6SKX1-F1
#
_cell.length_a   1.000
_cell.length_b   1.000
_cell.length_c   1.000
_cell.angle_alpha   90.00
_cell.angle_beta   90.00
_cell.angle_gamma   90.00
#
_symmetry.space_group_name_H-M   'P 1'
#
loop_
_entity.id
_entity.type
_entity.pdbx_description
1 polymer ?
#
loop_
_entity_poly.entity_id
_entity_poly.type
_entity_poly.pdbx_seq_one_letter_code
_entity_poly.pdbx_strand_id
1 'polypeptide(L)'
;MGAFGDILQGFQAVFSVYGILFILIGVLVGTVVGIMPGLGPITAIAVMIPVTYGMEPYLALFLMAGVYYGAIFGGSTSSILLNAPGAASTVASSFDGYPMAKNGEPGKALAIAAIASFVGGTVAVILTTLLAPLLAGFATSFGPPEYFALMFLGLTAIAALSEGSMVRALISATLGFMIATIGIDS
;
A
#
# COMPACT_ATOMS: atom_id res chain seq x y z
N MET A 1 -23.70 -16.12 -1.87
CA MET A 1 -22.95 -17.27 -1.32
C MET A 1 -22.50 -16.87 0.08
N GLY A 2 -22.30 -17.81 1.02
CA GLY A 2 -21.74 -17.44 2.32
C GLY A 2 -20.27 -17.01 2.16
N ALA A 3 -19.72 -16.25 3.13
CA ALA A 3 -18.34 -15.74 3.09
C ALA A 3 -17.29 -16.82 2.77
N PHE A 4 -17.52 -18.07 3.20
CA PHE A 4 -16.65 -19.19 2.88
C PHE A 4 -16.63 -19.57 1.39
N GLY A 5 -17.77 -19.44 0.71
CA GLY A 5 -17.88 -19.69 -0.73
C GLY A 5 -17.13 -18.64 -1.55
N ASP A 6 -17.22 -17.37 -1.15
CA ASP A 6 -16.51 -16.27 -1.82
C ASP A 6 -14.99 -16.42 -1.67
N ILE A 7 -14.52 -16.83 -0.48
CA ILE A 7 -13.11 -17.14 -0.22
C ILE A 7 -12.64 -18.30 -1.09
N LEU A 8 -13.42 -19.38 -1.19
CA LEU A 8 -13.08 -20.54 -2.01
C LEU A 8 -12.96 -20.17 -3.49
N GLN A 9 -13.87 -19.33 -3.99
CA GLN A 9 -13.82 -18.81 -5.36
C GLN A 9 -12.58 -17.94 -5.59
N GLY A 10 -12.21 -17.11 -4.60
CA GLY A 10 -10.97 -16.34 -4.63
C GLY A 10 -9.73 -17.23 -4.74
N PHE A 11 -9.64 -18.30 -3.96
CA PHE A 11 -8.54 -19.27 -4.06
C PHE A 11 -8.49 -19.93 -5.44
N GLN A 12 -9.63 -20.36 -5.98
CA GLN A 12 -9.68 -20.93 -7.34
C GLN A 12 -9.17 -19.95 -8.40
N ALA A 13 -9.55 -18.67 -8.31
CA ALA A 13 -9.08 -17.64 -9.22
C ALA A 13 -7.56 -17.41 -9.11
N VAL A 14 -7.02 -17.36 -7.89
CA VAL A 14 -5.58 -17.18 -7.63
C VAL A 14 -4.77 -18.34 -8.16
N PHE A 15 -5.22 -19.59 -7.98
CA PHE A 15 -4.53 -20.79 -8.46
C PHE A 15 -4.71 -21.07 -9.96
N SER A 16 -5.45 -20.23 -10.68
CA SER A 16 -5.49 -20.29 -12.14
C SER A 16 -4.13 -19.92 -12.75
N VAL A 17 -3.84 -20.44 -13.95
CA VAL A 17 -2.59 -20.14 -14.67
C VAL A 17 -2.40 -18.64 -14.86
N TYR A 18 -3.47 -17.94 -15.26
CA TYR A 18 -3.46 -16.49 -15.42
C TYR A 18 -3.28 -15.77 -14.08
N GLY A 19 -3.94 -16.23 -13.01
CA GLY A 19 -3.79 -15.66 -11.68
C GLY A 19 -2.34 -15.68 -11.19
N ILE A 20 -1.70 -16.85 -11.20
CA ILE A 20 -0.30 -17.01 -10.80
C ILE A 20 0.63 -16.14 -11.66
N LEU A 21 0.41 -16.13 -12.98
CA LEU A 21 1.25 -15.38 -13.92
C LEU A 21 1.18 -13.86 -13.67
N PHE A 22 -0.01 -13.31 -13.48
CA PHE A 22 -0.17 -11.87 -13.19
C PHE A 22 0.33 -11.48 -11.80
N ILE A 23 0.18 -12.36 -10.79
CA ILE A 23 0.81 -12.14 -9.48
C ILE A 23 2.33 -12.11 -9.62
N LEU A 24 2.92 -13.05 -10.35
CA LEU A 24 4.37 -13.14 -10.53
C LEU A 24 4.91 -11.91 -11.28
N ILE A 25 4.25 -11.50 -12.36
CA ILE A 25 4.59 -10.26 -13.08
C ILE A 25 4.47 -9.07 -12.13
N GLY A 26 3.38 -8.97 -11.38
CA GLY A 26 3.15 -7.89 -10.45
C GLY A 26 4.24 -7.81 -9.39
N VAL A 27 4.60 -8.93 -8.76
CA VAL A 27 5.66 -8.98 -7.74
C VAL A 27 7.01 -8.59 -8.33
N LEU A 28 7.36 -9.03 -9.54
CA LEU A 28 8.60 -8.65 -10.20
C LEU A 28 8.65 -7.15 -10.50
N VAL A 29 7.62 -6.62 -11.16
CA VAL A 29 7.51 -5.19 -11.47
C VAL A 29 7.54 -4.35 -10.20
N GLY A 30 6.74 -4.75 -9.20
CA GLY A 30 6.71 -4.10 -7.90
C GLY A 30 8.07 -4.09 -7.23
N THR A 31 8.79 -5.21 -7.22
CA THR A 31 10.12 -5.30 -6.60
C THR A 31 11.12 -4.38 -7.30
N VAL A 32 11.13 -4.35 -8.63
CA VAL A 32 12.00 -3.44 -9.40
C VAL A 32 11.67 -1.98 -9.09
N VAL A 33 10.38 -1.63 -9.04
CA VAL A 33 9.95 -0.28 -8.71
C VAL A 33 10.31 0.09 -7.27
N GLY A 34 10.12 -0.83 -6.32
CA GLY A 34 10.42 -0.60 -4.91
C GLY A 34 11.92 -0.44 -4.61
N ILE A 35 12.78 -1.13 -5.38
CA ILE A 35 14.25 -0.96 -5.22
C ILE A 35 14.68 0.46 -5.59
N MET A 36 13.94 1.17 -6.45
CA MET A 36 14.28 2.54 -6.79
C MET A 36 14.06 3.48 -5.58
N PRO A 37 15.11 4.16 -5.08
CA PRO A 37 14.98 5.04 -3.93
C PRO A 37 13.98 6.17 -4.19
N GLY A 38 13.17 6.51 -3.19
CA GLY A 38 12.18 7.59 -3.29
C GLY A 38 10.86 7.22 -3.98
N LEU A 39 10.75 6.03 -4.59
CA LEU A 39 9.50 5.52 -5.16
C LEU A 39 8.79 4.62 -4.15
N GLY A 40 7.62 5.06 -3.70
CA GLY A 40 6.79 4.31 -2.75
C GLY A 40 5.87 3.29 -3.42
N PRO A 41 5.20 2.44 -2.64
CA PRO A 41 4.19 1.51 -3.16
C PRO A 41 3.00 2.24 -3.79
N ILE A 42 2.66 3.43 -3.30
CA ILE A 42 1.56 4.26 -3.83
C ILE A 42 1.88 4.72 -5.25
N THR A 43 3.12 5.14 -5.51
CA THR A 43 3.54 5.55 -6.86
C THR A 43 3.56 4.36 -7.81
N ALA A 44 3.94 3.17 -7.32
CA ALA A 44 3.87 1.94 -8.12
C ALA A 44 2.43 1.58 -8.52
N ILE A 45 1.48 1.63 -7.56
CA ILE A 45 0.06 1.40 -7.86
C ILE A 45 -0.46 2.45 -8.85
N ALA A 46 -0.16 3.73 -8.64
CA ALA A 46 -0.65 4.81 -9.50
C ALA A 46 -0.24 4.61 -10.97
N VAL A 47 1.00 4.15 -11.22
CA VAL A 47 1.49 3.82 -12.57
C VAL A 47 0.79 2.60 -13.17
N MET A 48 0.32 1.68 -12.34
CA MET A 48 -0.37 0.47 -12.80
C MET A 48 -1.86 0.68 -13.08
N ILE A 49 -2.50 1.71 -12.53
CA ILE A 49 -3.93 1.98 -12.76
C ILE A 49 -4.26 2.04 -14.27
N PRO A 50 -3.54 2.81 -15.11
CA PRO A 50 -3.81 2.84 -16.55
C PRO A 50 -3.57 1.49 -17.23
N VAL A 51 -2.58 0.71 -16.79
CA VAL A 51 -2.26 -0.62 -17.33
C VAL A 51 -3.37 -1.61 -17.04
N THR A 52 -4.06 -1.44 -15.91
CA THR A 52 -5.21 -2.28 -15.53
C THR A 52 -6.50 -1.94 -16.26
N TYR A 53 -6.56 -0.83 -17.00
CA TYR A 53 -7.75 -0.48 -17.77
C TYR A 53 -7.96 -1.48 -18.92
N GLY A 54 -9.15 -2.10 -18.94
CA GLY A 54 -9.50 -3.14 -19.91
C GLY A 54 -9.12 -4.56 -19.50
N MET A 55 -8.50 -4.75 -18.33
CA MET A 55 -8.29 -6.08 -17.75
C MET A 55 -9.54 -6.59 -17.05
N GLU A 56 -9.68 -7.91 -16.99
CA GLU A 56 -10.62 -8.59 -16.08
C GLU A 56 -10.36 -8.13 -14.63
N PRO A 57 -11.40 -7.71 -13.87
CA PRO A 57 -11.22 -7.10 -12.55
C PRO A 57 -10.38 -7.93 -11.57
N TYR A 58 -10.56 -9.25 -11.56
CA TYR A 58 -9.80 -10.12 -10.66
C TYR A 58 -8.31 -10.19 -11.03
N LEU A 59 -7.97 -10.18 -12.34
CA LEU A 59 -6.58 -10.15 -12.80
C LEU A 59 -5.91 -8.81 -12.50
N ALA A 60 -6.65 -7.71 -12.64
CA ALA A 60 -6.18 -6.39 -12.26
C ALA A 60 -5.82 -6.33 -10.77
N LEU A 61 -6.70 -6.85 -9.91
CA LEU A 61 -6.47 -6.92 -8.46
C LEU A 61 -5.24 -7.77 -8.11
N PHE A 62 -5.07 -8.92 -8.77
CA PHE A 62 -3.90 -9.78 -8.57
C PHE A 62 -2.59 -9.11 -8.96
N LEU A 63 -2.57 -8.44 -10.11
CA LEU A 63 -1.43 -7.66 -10.57
C LEU A 63 -1.09 -6.54 -9.59
N MET A 64 -2.09 -5.75 -9.19
CA MET A 64 -1.90 -4.64 -8.26
C MET A 64 -1.45 -5.09 -6.87
N ALA A 65 -2.01 -6.20 -6.35
CA ALA A 65 -1.57 -6.79 -5.09
C ALA A 65 -0.10 -7.23 -5.20
N GLY A 66 0.28 -7.91 -6.29
CA GLY A 66 1.67 -8.30 -6.54
C GLY A 66 2.61 -7.09 -6.57
N VAL A 67 2.23 -6.03 -7.29
CA VAL A 67 3.02 -4.79 -7.37
C VAL A 67 3.17 -4.14 -6.00
N TYR A 68 2.09 -4.07 -5.22
CA TYR A 68 2.13 -3.48 -3.88
C TYR A 68 3.08 -4.23 -2.95
N TYR A 69 2.91 -5.55 -2.81
CA TYR A 69 3.76 -6.36 -1.93
C TYR A 69 5.21 -6.39 -2.42
N GLY A 70 5.42 -6.49 -3.73
CA GLY A 70 6.75 -6.39 -4.34
C GLY A 70 7.42 -5.04 -4.04
N ALA A 71 6.68 -3.94 -4.16
CA ALA A 71 7.22 -2.59 -3.91
C ALA A 71 7.58 -2.36 -2.44
N ILE A 72 6.76 -2.85 -1.50
CA ILE A 72 7.07 -2.78 -0.05
C ILE A 72 8.37 -3.55 0.27
N PHE A 73 8.50 -4.77 -0.27
CA PHE A 73 9.69 -5.59 -0.04
C PHE A 73 10.93 -5.02 -0.75
N GLY A 74 10.80 -4.58 -2.00
CA GLY A 74 11.86 -3.92 -2.76
C GLY A 74 12.33 -2.62 -2.09
N GLY A 75 11.40 -1.83 -1.55
CA GLY A 75 11.71 -0.61 -0.78
C GLY A 75 12.47 -0.88 0.51
N SER A 76 12.23 -2.03 1.15
CA SER A 76 13.04 -2.46 2.28
C SER A 76 14.47 -2.80 1.84
N THR A 77 14.66 -3.36 0.64
CA THR A 77 15.99 -3.69 0.10
C THR A 77 16.82 -2.42 -0.13
N SER A 78 16.25 -1.37 -0.73
CA SER A 78 16.94 -0.08 -0.92
C SER A 78 17.20 0.63 0.41
N SER A 79 16.28 0.54 1.37
CA SER A 79 16.46 1.06 2.73
C SER A 79 17.60 0.36 3.48
N ILE A 80 17.71 -0.97 3.35
CA ILE A 80 18.71 -1.80 4.03
C ILE A 80 20.10 -1.65 3.38
N LEU A 81 20.19 -1.66 2.05
CA LEU A 81 21.50 -1.66 1.38
C LEU A 81 22.05 -0.25 1.17
N LEU A 82 21.19 0.73 0.91
CA LEU A 82 21.59 2.08 0.49
C LEU A 82 21.22 3.17 1.49
N ASN A 83 20.50 2.86 2.57
CA ASN A 83 19.94 3.83 3.52
C ASN A 83 19.11 4.93 2.85
N ALA A 84 18.43 4.59 1.76
CA ALA A 84 17.65 5.52 0.95
C ALA A 84 16.20 5.03 0.85
N PRO A 85 15.39 5.26 1.91
CA PRO A 85 14.03 4.75 1.97
C PRO A 85 13.10 5.43 0.96
N GLY A 86 12.27 4.63 0.29
CA GLY A 86 11.27 5.11 -0.68
C GLY A 86 9.90 5.43 -0.09
N ALA A 87 9.62 4.97 1.13
CA ALA A 87 8.36 5.23 1.83
C ALA A 87 8.57 5.32 3.34
N ALA A 88 7.67 6.03 4.04
CA ALA A 88 7.72 6.15 5.49
C ALA A 88 7.71 4.79 6.20
N SER A 89 7.02 3.79 5.64
CA SER A 89 6.95 2.43 6.19
C SER A 89 8.28 1.67 6.11
N THR A 90 9.18 2.01 5.17
CA THR A 90 10.46 1.30 5.00
C THR A 90 11.63 2.00 5.70
N VAL A 91 11.40 3.20 6.27
CA VAL A 91 12.40 3.93 7.08
C VAL A 91 12.81 3.10 8.29
N ALA A 92 11.85 2.45 8.96
CA ALA A 92 12.15 1.61 10.12
C ALA A 92 13.13 0.47 9.77
N SER A 93 13.04 -0.09 8.56
CA SER A 93 13.96 -1.13 8.08
C SER A 93 15.40 -0.64 7.91
N SER A 94 15.63 0.67 7.73
CA SER A 94 16.99 1.20 7.63
C SER A 94 17.66 1.39 8.98
N PHE A 95 16.90 1.53 10.08
CA PHE A 95 17.47 1.70 11.42
C PHE A 95 18.29 0.50 11.87
N ASP A 96 17.78 -0.71 11.66
CA ASP A 96 18.49 -1.95 12.03
C ASP A 96 19.23 -2.58 10.84
N GLY A 97 18.59 -2.58 9.66
CA GLY A 97 19.10 -3.31 8.51
C GLY A 97 20.31 -2.66 7.84
N TYR A 98 20.40 -1.33 7.78
CA TYR A 98 21.55 -0.66 7.19
C TYR A 98 22.83 -0.82 8.01
N PRO A 99 22.82 -0.70 9.35
CA PRO A 99 23.96 -1.09 10.18
C PRO A 99 24.37 -2.55 9.98
N MET A 100 23.43 -3.49 9.90
CA MET A 100 23.75 -4.90 9.64
C MET A 100 24.40 -5.11 8.27
N ALA A 101 23.91 -4.45 7.23
CA ALA A 101 24.52 -4.49 5.90
C ALA A 101 25.96 -3.94 5.90
N LYS A 102 26.19 -2.83 6.63
CA LYS A 102 27.53 -2.25 6.84
C LYS A 102 28.48 -3.17 7.61
N ASN A 103 27.95 -3.98 8.52
CA ASN A 103 28.72 -4.95 9.29
C ASN A 103 29.05 -6.24 8.49
N GLY A 104 28.81 -6.25 7.17
CA GLY A 104 29.11 -7.39 6.31
C GLY A 104 28.03 -8.48 6.32
N GLU A 105 26.84 -8.19 6.86
CA GLU A 105 25.73 -9.15 6.95
C GLU A 105 24.50 -8.78 6.10
N PRO A 106 24.65 -8.29 4.83
CA PRO A 106 23.51 -7.82 4.04
C PRO A 106 22.50 -8.93 3.75
N GLY A 107 22.96 -10.16 3.51
CA GLY A 107 22.07 -11.30 3.27
C GLY A 107 21.21 -11.65 4.48
N LYS A 108 21.75 -11.53 5.70
CA LYS A 108 20.99 -11.76 6.94
C LYS A 108 19.94 -10.66 7.13
N ALA A 109 20.32 -9.39 6.92
CA ALA A 109 19.39 -8.27 7.02
C ALA A 109 18.22 -8.41 6.04
N LEU A 110 18.49 -8.77 4.78
CA LEU A 110 17.45 -8.99 3.77
C LEU A 110 16.56 -10.20 4.09
N ALA A 111 17.14 -11.29 4.61
CA ALA A 111 16.37 -12.47 5.01
C ALA A 111 15.43 -12.17 6.19
N ILE A 112 15.89 -11.43 7.20
CA ILE A 112 15.06 -10.99 8.33
C ILE A 112 13.91 -10.12 7.80
N ALA A 113 14.20 -9.15 6.93
CA ALA A 113 13.17 -8.29 6.35
C ALA A 113 12.13 -9.07 5.53
N ALA A 114 12.56 -10.08 4.76
CA ALA A 114 11.68 -10.95 3.98
C ALA A 114 10.74 -11.76 4.90
N ILE A 115 11.30 -12.39 5.93
CA ILE A 115 10.52 -13.21 6.87
C ILE A 115 9.55 -12.33 7.67
N ALA A 116 10.01 -11.19 8.18
CA ALA A 116 9.17 -10.25 8.91
C ALA A 116 8.02 -9.73 8.04
N SER A 117 8.30 -9.40 6.78
CA SER A 117 7.30 -8.94 5.81
C SER A 117 6.29 -10.04 5.47
N PHE A 118 6.74 -11.28 5.31
CA PHE A 118 5.86 -12.42 5.05
C PHE A 118 4.93 -12.71 6.23
N VAL A 119 5.47 -12.78 7.45
CA VAL A 119 4.69 -13.04 8.66
C VAL A 119 3.72 -11.89 8.93
N GLY A 120 4.21 -10.66 8.91
CA GLY A 120 3.38 -9.46 9.13
C GLY A 120 2.29 -9.30 8.08
N GLY A 121 2.62 -9.50 6.80
CA GLY A 121 1.66 -9.47 5.70
C GLY A 121 0.60 -10.57 5.81
N THR A 122 1.00 -11.79 6.15
CA THR A 122 0.06 -12.92 6.31
C THR A 122 -0.90 -12.67 7.47
N VAL A 123 -0.38 -12.23 8.62
CA VAL A 123 -1.22 -11.87 9.79
C VAL A 123 -2.17 -10.72 9.45
N ALA A 124 -1.67 -9.68 8.77
CA ALA A 124 -2.49 -8.55 8.35
C ALA A 124 -3.62 -8.98 7.40
N VAL A 125 -3.34 -9.83 6.41
CA VAL A 125 -4.36 -10.36 5.49
C VAL A 125 -5.41 -11.17 6.24
N ILE A 126 -5.00 -12.12 7.09
CA ILE A 126 -5.95 -12.95 7.86
C ILE A 126 -6.84 -12.08 8.75
N LEU A 127 -6.25 -11.17 9.52
CA LEU A 127 -7.00 -10.27 10.39
C LEU A 127 -7.94 -9.38 9.57
N THR A 128 -7.47 -8.83 8.46
CA THR A 128 -8.29 -8.00 7.57
C THR A 128 -9.45 -8.80 6.99
N THR A 129 -9.25 -10.04 6.54
CA THR A 129 -10.34 -10.89 6.03
C THR A 129 -11.40 -11.18 7.09
N LEU A 130 -11.01 -11.39 8.35
CA LEU A 130 -11.93 -11.65 9.45
C LEU A 130 -12.68 -10.38 9.91
N LEU A 131 -11.98 -9.25 9.94
CA LEU A 131 -12.53 -7.95 10.37
C LEU A 131 -13.26 -7.22 9.23
N ALA A 132 -13.01 -7.56 7.97
CA ALA A 132 -13.63 -6.94 6.79
C ALA A 132 -15.15 -6.82 6.88
N PRO A 133 -15.94 -7.86 7.24
CA PRO A 133 -17.39 -7.71 7.34
C PRO A 133 -17.82 -6.74 8.46
N LEU A 134 -17.10 -6.73 9.59
CA LEU A 134 -17.36 -5.80 10.69
C LEU A 134 -17.06 -4.36 10.26
N LEU A 135 -15.91 -4.15 9.61
CA LEU A 135 -15.48 -2.87 9.08
C LEU A 135 -16.42 -2.38 7.98
N ALA A 136 -16.90 -3.27 7.11
CA ALA A 136 -17.85 -2.94 6.05
C ALA A 136 -19.19 -2.47 6.65
N GLY A 137 -19.71 -3.17 7.66
CA GLY A 137 -20.92 -2.76 8.37
C GLY A 137 -20.78 -1.38 9.01
N PHE A 138 -19.64 -1.13 9.68
CA PHE A 138 -19.33 0.18 10.23
C PHE A 138 -19.21 1.25 9.14
N ALA A 139 -18.49 0.98 8.05
CA ALA A 139 -18.35 1.93 6.93
C ALA A 139 -19.69 2.28 6.30
N THR A 140 -20.61 1.33 6.13
CA THR A 140 -21.95 1.60 5.59
C THR A 140 -22.85 2.39 6.54
N SER A 141 -22.49 2.50 7.82
CA SER A 141 -23.22 3.34 8.79
C SER A 141 -22.83 4.82 8.72
N PHE A 142 -21.75 5.17 7.99
CA PHE A 142 -21.33 6.56 7.81
C PHE A 142 -22.27 7.26 6.84
N GLY A 143 -22.92 8.33 7.31
CA GLY A 143 -23.69 9.24 6.49
C GLY A 143 -22.85 10.44 6.02
N PRO A 144 -23.48 11.35 5.25
CA PRO A 144 -22.83 12.58 4.81
C PRO A 144 -22.19 13.41 5.94
N PRO A 145 -22.80 13.56 7.14
CA PRO A 145 -22.19 14.28 8.25
C PRO A 145 -20.91 13.62 8.76
N GLU A 146 -20.89 12.29 8.90
CA GLU A 146 -19.74 11.54 9.40
C GLU A 146 -18.58 11.60 8.40
N TYR A 147 -18.86 11.48 7.10
CA TYR A 147 -17.85 11.68 6.06
C TYR A 147 -17.27 13.09 6.07
N PHE A 148 -18.12 14.13 6.22
CA PHE A 148 -17.64 15.51 6.34
C PHE A 148 -16.75 15.70 7.57
N ALA A 149 -17.19 15.21 8.72
CA ALA A 149 -16.43 15.32 9.97
C ALA A 149 -15.08 14.60 9.87
N LEU A 150 -15.05 13.41 9.26
CA LEU A 150 -13.83 12.63 9.09
C LEU A 150 -12.83 13.32 8.13
N MET A 151 -13.32 13.86 7.02
CA MET A 151 -12.51 14.64 6.07
C MET A 151 -11.98 15.93 6.72
N PHE A 152 -12.84 16.66 7.44
CA PHE A 152 -12.45 17.89 8.15
C PHE A 152 -11.42 17.62 9.25
N LEU A 153 -11.60 16.54 10.01
CA LEU A 153 -10.64 16.08 11.01
C LEU A 153 -9.29 15.72 10.36
N GLY A 154 -9.31 15.04 9.20
CA GLY A 154 -8.10 14.74 8.44
C GLY A 154 -7.35 16.01 8.01
N LEU A 155 -8.05 16.97 7.39
CA LEU A 155 -7.46 18.24 6.94
C LEU A 155 -6.90 19.06 8.10
N THR A 156 -7.62 19.12 9.22
CA THR A 156 -7.16 19.85 10.42
C THR A 156 -5.99 19.15 11.11
N ALA A 157 -5.97 17.82 11.17
CA ALA A 157 -4.83 17.07 11.70
C ALA A 157 -3.56 17.28 10.87
N ILE A 158 -3.67 17.26 9.52
CA ILE A 158 -2.56 17.57 8.62
C ILE A 158 -2.06 19.00 8.86
N ALA A 159 -2.97 19.96 8.97
CA ALA A 159 -2.60 21.35 9.26
C ALA A 159 -1.89 21.51 10.61
N ALA A 160 -2.32 20.76 11.64
CA ALA A 160 -1.72 20.78 12.97
C ALA A 160 -0.34 20.10 13.04
N LEU A 161 -0.11 19.05 12.25
CA LEU A 161 1.15 18.31 12.21
C LEU A 161 2.19 18.92 11.25
N SER A 162 1.80 19.91 10.46
CA SER A 162 2.69 20.57 9.50
C SER A 162 3.66 21.51 10.24
N GLU A 163 4.96 21.22 10.16
CA GLU A 163 6.00 22.11 10.70
C GLU A 163 6.06 23.44 9.93
N GLY A 164 6.18 24.56 10.64
CA GLY A 164 6.29 25.91 10.07
C GLY A 164 5.08 26.80 10.33
N SER A 165 4.16 26.94 9.34
CA SER A 165 3.04 27.89 9.38
C SER A 165 1.69 27.22 9.14
N MET A 166 0.87 27.14 10.20
CA MET A 166 -0.51 26.65 10.17
C MET A 166 -1.35 27.28 9.06
N VAL A 167 -1.17 28.59 8.82
CA VAL A 167 -1.92 29.34 7.79
C VAL A 167 -1.58 28.83 6.39
N ARG A 168 -0.31 28.55 6.10
CA ARG A 168 0.09 28.00 4.79
C ARG A 168 -0.44 26.60 4.59
N ALA A 169 -0.43 25.77 5.64
CA ALA A 169 -0.98 24.41 5.60
C ALA A 169 -2.49 24.42 5.33
N LEU A 170 -3.24 25.31 5.99
CA LEU A 170 -4.68 25.48 5.75
C LEU A 170 -4.99 25.97 4.33
N ILE A 171 -4.21 26.92 3.79
CA ILE A 171 -4.36 27.39 2.41
C ILE A 171 -4.10 26.25 1.42
N SER A 172 -3.01 25.48 1.59
CA SER A 172 -2.71 24.35 0.72
C SER A 172 -3.75 23.23 0.81
N ALA A 173 -4.25 22.94 2.02
CA ALA A 173 -5.30 21.95 2.24
C ALA A 173 -6.60 22.36 1.54
N THR A 174 -6.99 23.63 1.66
CA THR A 174 -8.20 24.17 1.02
C THR A 174 -8.08 24.16 -0.50
N LEU A 175 -6.94 24.60 -1.05
CA LEU A 175 -6.70 24.55 -2.50
C LEU A 175 -6.68 23.11 -3.04
N GLY A 176 -6.01 22.20 -2.33
CA GLY A 176 -5.99 20.77 -2.68
C GLY A 176 -7.39 20.16 -2.65
N PHE A 177 -8.20 20.48 -1.64
CA PHE A 177 -9.59 20.05 -1.55
C PHE A 177 -10.43 20.58 -2.72
N MET A 178 -10.32 21.87 -3.04
CA MET A 178 -11.02 22.45 -4.20
C MET A 178 -10.65 21.73 -5.50
N ILE A 179 -9.36 21.48 -5.74
CA ILE A 179 -8.89 20.76 -6.94
C ILE A 179 -9.42 19.33 -6.96
N ALA A 180 -9.36 18.62 -5.82
CA ALA A 180 -9.83 17.24 -5.72
C ALA A 180 -11.34 17.10 -6.00
N THR A 181 -12.14 18.12 -5.67
CA THR A 181 -13.58 18.12 -5.94
C THR A 181 -13.97 18.44 -7.39
N ILE A 182 -13.04 18.96 -8.21
CA ILE A 182 -13.31 19.22 -9.63
C ILE A 182 -13.37 17.88 -10.37
N GLY A 183 -14.55 17.54 -10.91
CA GLY A 183 -14.74 16.34 -11.74
C GLY A 183 -15.25 15.10 -11.02
N ILE A 184 -15.61 15.19 -9.74
CA ILE A 184 -16.30 14.10 -9.00
C ILE A 184 -17.79 13.98 -9.39
N ASP A 185 -18.28 14.83 -10.29
CA ASP A 185 -19.67 14.80 -10.75
C ASP A 185 -19.88 13.72 -11.82
N SER A 186 -20.51 12.62 -11.41
CA SER A 186 -21.21 11.61 -12.23
C SER A 186 -22.39 11.06 -11.46
#